data_AF-M1P3C8-F1
#
_entry.id   AF-M1P3C8-F1
#
_cell.length_a   1.000
_cell.length_b   1.000
_cell.length_c   1.000
_cell.angle_alpha   90.00
_cell.angle_beta   90.00
_cell.angle_gamma   90.00
#
_symmetry.space_group_name_H-M   'P 1'
#
loop_
_entity.id
_entity.type
_entity.pdbx_description
1 polymer ?
#
loop_
_entity_poly.entity_id
_entity_poly.type
_entity_poly.pdbx_seq_one_letter_code
_entity_poly.pdbx_strand_id
1 'polypeptide(L)'
;MSTAYESIPGVGRPAREALRAAGYPDLESLDGVDYADLAALHGVGKRGLERLHAALLEQGMGLTGEVPDPEPRHATFTSGHTGEYAEDIKTRPTERSAARYVEELDTPRRVEHGRLLLEIFGRVTGEEPVMWGPSMIGYGQVHYRYDTGREGDTFRVGFSPRKEKISLYGLTGLPESAEQLARLGKYTTGKACLYINKPEDVDLEVLEEMIEYAWNAEPGGGAG
;
A
#
# COMPACT_ATOMS: atom_id res chain seq x y z
N MET A 1 4.48 28.03 -16.66
CA MET A 1 5.25 27.56 -15.48
C MET A 1 5.61 26.12 -15.79
N SER A 2 6.81 25.65 -15.44
CA SER A 2 7.16 24.25 -15.69
C SER A 2 6.79 23.39 -14.48
N THR A 3 6.15 22.27 -14.74
CA THR A 3 5.73 21.28 -13.75
C THR A 3 6.81 20.22 -13.63
N ALA A 4 7.47 20.19 -12.47
CA ALA A 4 8.51 19.21 -12.19
C ALA A 4 7.90 17.79 -12.05
N TYR A 5 8.52 16.77 -12.63
CA TYR A 5 8.05 15.38 -12.50
C TYR A 5 7.97 14.89 -11.05
N GLU A 6 8.76 15.47 -10.15
CA GLU A 6 8.75 15.20 -8.72
C GLU A 6 7.42 15.56 -8.05
N SER A 7 6.66 16.48 -8.64
CA SER A 7 5.33 16.87 -8.16
C SER A 7 4.23 15.89 -8.58
N ILE A 8 4.51 14.97 -9.52
CA ILE A 8 3.54 14.02 -10.06
C ILE A 8 3.62 12.70 -9.27
N PRO A 9 2.63 12.38 -8.41
CA PRO A 9 2.70 11.23 -7.53
C PRO A 9 2.84 9.92 -8.31
N GLY A 10 3.77 9.06 -7.89
CA GLY A 10 3.96 7.73 -8.48
C GLY A 10 4.78 7.70 -9.78
N VAL A 11 5.32 8.83 -10.25
CA VAL A 11 6.37 8.83 -11.29
C VAL A 11 7.72 8.54 -10.63
N GLY A 12 8.21 7.30 -10.83
CA GLY A 12 9.42 6.81 -10.21
C GLY A 12 10.69 7.51 -10.70
N ARG A 13 11.72 7.56 -9.84
CA ARG A 13 13.03 8.15 -10.17
C ARG A 13 13.62 7.67 -11.50
N PRO A 14 13.61 6.37 -11.86
CA PRO A 14 14.14 5.91 -13.15
C PRO A 14 13.45 6.55 -14.35
N ALA A 15 12.13 6.71 -14.31
CA ALA A 15 11.37 7.34 -15.39
C ALA A 15 11.74 8.83 -15.52
N ARG A 16 11.82 9.55 -14.40
CA ARG A 16 12.21 10.97 -14.39
C ARG A 16 13.60 11.20 -14.96
N GLU A 17 14.57 10.37 -14.56
CA GLU A 17 15.94 10.45 -15.06
C GLU A 17 16.00 10.14 -16.56
N ALA A 18 15.28 9.12 -17.02
CA ALA A 18 15.22 8.76 -18.44
C ALA A 18 14.60 9.86 -19.30
N LEU A 19 13.50 10.48 -18.87
CA LEU A 19 12.84 11.58 -19.58
C LEU A 19 13.76 12.80 -19.69
N ARG A 20 14.40 13.19 -18.59
CA ARG A 20 15.37 14.30 -18.58
C ARG A 20 16.56 14.02 -19.51
N ALA A 21 17.08 12.78 -19.49
CA ALA A 21 18.17 12.37 -20.38
C ALA A 21 17.75 12.35 -21.87
N ALA A 22 16.48 12.08 -22.16
CA ALA A 22 15.90 12.13 -23.49
C ALA A 22 15.55 13.55 -23.97
N GLY A 23 15.85 14.59 -23.16
CA GLY A 23 15.62 15.98 -23.53
C GLY A 23 14.28 16.55 -23.09
N TYR A 24 13.54 15.85 -22.22
CA TYR A 24 12.26 16.29 -21.68
C TYR A 24 12.42 16.74 -20.22
N PRO A 25 12.76 18.01 -19.95
CA PRO A 25 13.10 18.49 -18.61
C PRO A 25 11.91 18.58 -17.64
N ASP A 26 10.67 18.63 -18.13
CA ASP A 26 9.46 18.87 -17.34
C ASP A 26 8.22 18.30 -18.03
N LEU A 27 7.07 18.34 -17.34
CA LEU A 27 5.82 17.78 -17.86
C LEU A 27 5.44 18.40 -19.20
N GLU A 28 5.51 19.73 -19.33
CA GLU A 28 5.08 20.48 -20.50
C GLU A 28 5.93 20.14 -21.73
N SER A 29 7.21 19.77 -21.53
CA SER A 29 8.06 19.29 -22.63
C SER A 29 7.59 17.98 -23.27
N LEU A 30 6.65 17.25 -22.64
CA LEU A 30 6.04 16.05 -23.17
C LEU A 30 4.80 16.33 -24.03
N ASP A 31 4.28 17.55 -24.05
CA ASP A 31 3.11 17.89 -24.85
C ASP A 31 3.38 17.66 -26.35
N GLY A 32 2.49 16.92 -26.99
CA GLY A 32 2.62 16.56 -28.40
C GLY A 32 3.56 15.39 -28.69
N VAL A 33 4.30 14.87 -27.72
CA VAL A 33 5.25 13.76 -27.92
C VAL A 33 4.50 12.44 -28.14
N ASP A 34 4.97 11.62 -29.07
CA ASP A 34 4.37 10.31 -29.35
C ASP A 34 4.56 9.37 -28.15
N TYR A 35 3.47 8.74 -27.71
CA TYR A 35 3.50 7.79 -26.60
C TYR A 35 4.49 6.64 -26.82
N ALA A 36 4.60 6.14 -28.05
CA ALA A 36 5.48 5.00 -28.37
C ALA A 36 6.96 5.37 -28.18
N ASP A 37 7.35 6.61 -28.48
CA ASP A 37 8.72 7.09 -28.29
C ASP A 37 9.09 7.13 -26.80
N LEU A 38 8.18 7.63 -25.96
CA LEU A 38 8.40 7.64 -24.52
C LEU A 38 8.37 6.23 -23.91
N ALA A 39 7.49 5.36 -24.40
CA ALA A 39 7.38 3.98 -23.95
C ALA A 39 8.60 3.14 -24.31
N ALA A 40 9.33 3.50 -25.37
CA ALA A 40 10.58 2.86 -25.76
C ALA A 40 11.77 3.25 -24.86
N LEU A 41 11.67 4.33 -24.08
CA LEU A 41 12.75 4.77 -23.19
C LEU A 41 12.97 3.78 -22.04
N HIS A 42 14.21 3.33 -21.90
CA HIS A 42 14.60 2.46 -20.80
C HIS A 42 14.40 3.17 -19.46
N GLY A 43 13.59 2.57 -18.57
CA GLY A 43 13.24 3.13 -17.26
C GLY A 43 11.89 3.85 -17.23
N VAL A 44 11.27 4.10 -18.39
CA VAL A 44 9.92 4.66 -18.51
C VAL A 44 8.92 3.51 -18.66
N GLY A 45 8.13 3.26 -17.61
CA GLY A 45 7.10 2.23 -17.62
C GLY A 45 5.71 2.78 -17.94
N LYS A 46 4.81 1.91 -18.43
CA LYS A 46 3.39 2.20 -18.72
C LYS A 46 2.71 3.02 -17.62
N ARG A 47 2.91 2.63 -16.35
CA ARG A 47 2.36 3.32 -15.16
C ARG A 47 2.85 4.76 -15.00
N GLY A 48 4.11 5.02 -15.35
CA GLY A 48 4.68 6.37 -15.31
C GLY A 48 4.05 7.23 -16.40
N LEU A 49 3.88 6.67 -17.61
CA LEU A 49 3.27 7.38 -18.74
C LEU A 49 1.78 7.65 -18.54
N GLU A 50 1.02 6.70 -17.98
CA GLU A 50 -0.39 6.92 -17.62
C GLU A 50 -0.52 8.14 -16.69
N ARG A 51 0.35 8.27 -15.68
CA ARG A 51 0.34 9.40 -14.73
C ARG A 51 0.77 10.71 -15.36
N LEU A 52 1.82 10.68 -16.18
CA LEU A 52 2.30 11.85 -16.90
C LEU A 52 1.24 12.36 -17.87
N HIS A 53 0.59 11.46 -18.60
CA HIS A 53 -0.48 11.83 -19.52
C HIS A 53 -1.72 12.34 -18.78
N ALA A 54 -2.12 11.73 -17.67
CA ALA A 54 -3.19 12.27 -16.83
C ALA A 54 -2.88 13.71 -16.38
N ALA A 55 -1.65 13.98 -15.93
CA ALA A 55 -1.22 15.32 -15.53
C ALA A 55 -1.17 16.31 -16.71
N LEU A 56 -0.81 15.86 -17.92
CA LEU A 56 -0.91 16.67 -19.14
C LEU A 56 -2.37 17.05 -19.44
N LEU A 57 -3.28 16.08 -19.38
CA LEU A 57 -4.71 16.29 -19.66
C LEU A 57 -5.34 17.30 -18.70
N GLU A 58 -4.96 17.26 -17.41
CA GLU A 58 -5.38 18.25 -16.41
C GLU A 58 -4.97 19.69 -16.78
N GLN A 59 -3.89 19.84 -17.57
CA GLN A 59 -3.39 21.12 -18.07
C GLN A 59 -3.87 21.44 -19.50
N GLY A 60 -4.75 20.61 -20.07
CA GLY A 60 -5.23 20.75 -21.45
C GLY A 60 -4.19 20.37 -22.51
N MET A 61 -3.15 19.65 -22.12
CA MET A 61 -2.08 19.10 -22.97
C MET A 61 -2.29 17.60 -23.18
N GLY A 62 -1.48 16.96 -24.02
CA GLY A 62 -1.58 15.52 -24.21
C GLY A 62 -0.42 14.89 -24.97
N LEU A 63 -0.26 13.58 -24.78
CA LEU A 63 0.59 12.78 -25.65
C LEU A 63 -0.12 12.51 -26.98
N THR A 64 0.64 12.22 -28.03
CA THR A 64 0.12 11.86 -29.35
C THR A 64 0.32 10.37 -29.66
N GLY A 65 -0.20 9.93 -30.80
CA GLY A 65 -0.14 8.52 -31.23
C GLY A 65 -1.23 7.66 -30.59
N GLU A 66 -0.97 6.35 -30.51
CA GLU A 66 -1.85 5.39 -29.83
C GLU A 66 -1.54 5.39 -28.33
N VAL A 67 -2.21 6.28 -27.61
CA VAL A 67 -2.16 6.29 -26.15
C VAL A 67 -3.17 5.27 -25.61
N PRO A 68 -2.73 4.23 -24.88
CA PRO A 68 -3.66 3.29 -24.26
C PRO A 68 -4.52 3.98 -23.20
N ASP A 69 -5.80 3.62 -23.15
CA ASP A 69 -6.66 4.00 -22.02
C ASP A 69 -6.05 3.53 -20.69
N PRO A 70 -6.15 4.33 -19.62
CA PRO A 70 -5.70 3.90 -18.30
C PRO A 70 -6.46 2.64 -17.88
N GLU A 71 -5.73 1.62 -17.45
CA GLU A 71 -6.38 0.39 -16.99
C GLU A 71 -7.19 0.66 -15.72
N PRO A 72 -8.47 0.24 -15.67
CA PRO A 72 -9.30 0.37 -14.50
C PRO A 72 -8.74 -0.53 -13.39
N ARG A 73 -8.53 0.08 -12.23
CA ARG A 73 -7.84 -0.53 -11.07
C ARG A 73 -8.56 -0.21 -9.77
N HIS A 74 -9.78 0.30 -9.86
CA HIS A 74 -10.57 0.49 -8.68
C HIS A 74 -10.87 -0.88 -8.09
N ALA A 75 -10.63 -1.01 -6.80
CA ALA A 75 -11.10 -2.14 -6.03
C ALA A 75 -12.29 -1.65 -5.20
N THR A 76 -13.42 -2.32 -5.38
CA THR A 76 -14.52 -2.18 -4.42
C THR A 76 -14.22 -3.07 -3.24
N PHE A 77 -14.41 -2.56 -2.03
CA PHE A 77 -14.26 -3.30 -0.79
C PHE A 77 -15.59 -3.44 -0.08
N THR A 78 -15.88 -4.63 0.42
CA THR A 78 -17.07 -4.92 1.22
C THR A 78 -16.65 -5.58 2.52
N SER A 79 -17.26 -5.19 3.63
CA SER A 79 -17.05 -5.83 4.93
C SER A 79 -17.42 -7.31 4.90
N GLY A 80 -16.67 -8.13 5.64
CA GLY A 80 -16.83 -9.58 5.67
C GLY A 80 -15.93 -10.30 4.66
N HIS A 81 -16.22 -11.57 4.43
CA HIS A 81 -15.48 -12.42 3.50
C HIS A 81 -16.48 -13.19 2.63
N THR A 82 -16.14 -13.44 1.37
CA THR A 82 -16.98 -14.25 0.47
C THR A 82 -16.46 -15.68 0.34
N GLY A 83 -15.18 -15.91 0.66
CA GLY A 83 -14.51 -17.17 0.37
C GLY A 83 -14.11 -17.33 -1.10
N GLU A 84 -14.36 -16.32 -1.94
CA GLU A 84 -13.96 -16.28 -3.33
C GLU A 84 -12.55 -15.71 -3.47
N TYR A 85 -11.72 -16.37 -4.27
CA TYR A 85 -10.34 -15.98 -4.50
C TYR A 85 -9.93 -16.25 -5.93
N ALA A 86 -9.20 -15.32 -6.54
CA ALA A 86 -8.39 -15.63 -7.70
C ALA A 86 -7.38 -16.75 -7.38
N GLU A 87 -7.11 -17.63 -8.36
CA GLU A 87 -6.33 -18.86 -8.19
C GLU A 87 -4.90 -18.63 -7.66
N ASP A 88 -4.32 -17.48 -7.98
CA ASP A 88 -2.98 -17.06 -7.58
C ASP A 88 -2.90 -16.61 -6.11
N ILE A 89 -4.02 -16.32 -5.45
CA ILE A 89 -4.04 -15.85 -4.06
C ILE A 89 -3.78 -17.01 -3.08
N LYS A 90 -2.59 -16.99 -2.47
CA LYS A 90 -2.14 -18.00 -1.50
C LYS A 90 -2.29 -17.57 -0.04
N THR A 91 -2.34 -16.27 0.23
CA THR A 91 -2.57 -15.74 1.57
C THR A 91 -4.05 -15.90 1.91
N ARG A 92 -4.36 -16.80 2.84
CA ARG A 92 -5.73 -17.15 3.27
C ARG A 92 -5.79 -17.30 4.78
N PRO A 93 -6.96 -17.15 5.42
CA PRO A 93 -7.09 -17.43 6.84
C PRO A 93 -6.75 -18.89 7.13
N THR A 94 -6.22 -19.15 8.31
CA THR A 94 -5.81 -20.49 8.77
C THR A 94 -6.31 -20.75 10.18
N GLU A 95 -6.39 -22.01 10.58
CA GLU A 95 -6.77 -22.42 11.94
C GLU A 95 -5.63 -22.28 12.96
N ARG A 96 -4.44 -21.82 12.55
CA ARG A 96 -3.31 -21.63 13.47
C ARG A 96 -3.63 -20.48 14.42
N SER A 97 -3.48 -20.74 15.72
CA SER A 97 -3.62 -19.70 16.74
C SER A 97 -2.53 -18.63 16.58
N ALA A 98 -2.95 -17.37 16.46
CA ALA A 98 -2.05 -16.22 16.39
C ALA A 98 -1.21 -16.08 17.67
N ALA A 99 -1.82 -16.27 18.83
CA ALA A 99 -1.12 -16.27 20.12
C ALA A 99 -0.01 -17.33 20.15
N ARG A 100 -0.31 -18.59 19.78
CA ARG A 100 0.72 -19.64 19.71
C ARG A 100 1.83 -19.32 18.70
N TYR A 101 1.47 -18.76 17.54
CA TYR A 101 2.47 -18.33 16.56
C TYR A 101 3.44 -17.29 17.15
N VAL A 102 2.95 -16.33 17.93
CA VAL A 102 3.78 -15.33 18.61
C VAL A 102 4.70 -15.98 19.65
N GLU A 103 4.21 -16.98 20.40
CA GLU A 103 5.02 -17.73 21.37
C GLU A 103 6.16 -18.55 20.73
N GLU A 104 6.01 -18.92 19.47
CA GLU A 104 6.96 -19.73 18.71
C GLU A 104 8.02 -18.90 17.96
N LEU A 105 8.05 -17.57 18.16
CA LEU A 105 9.05 -16.70 17.53
C LEU A 105 10.46 -17.00 18.07
N ASP A 106 11.47 -16.87 17.21
CA ASP A 106 12.83 -17.38 17.43
C ASP A 106 13.62 -16.74 18.58
N THR A 107 13.15 -15.62 19.13
CA THR A 107 13.83 -14.88 20.19
C THR A 107 12.82 -14.33 21.20
N PRO A 108 13.16 -14.29 22.51
CA PRO A 108 12.27 -13.74 23.54
C PRO A 108 11.79 -12.32 23.24
N ARG A 109 12.67 -11.49 22.66
CA ARG A 109 12.33 -10.11 22.27
C ARG A 109 11.26 -10.06 21.19
N ARG A 110 11.30 -10.95 20.19
CA ARG A 110 10.26 -11.00 19.15
C ARG A 110 8.94 -11.51 19.71
N VAL A 111 8.97 -12.43 20.68
CA VAL A 111 7.78 -12.86 21.41
C VAL A 111 7.15 -11.66 22.15
N GLU A 112 7.95 -10.89 22.89
CA GLU A 112 7.50 -9.67 23.59
C GLU A 112 6.89 -8.65 22.62
N HIS A 113 7.56 -8.36 21.51
CA HIS A 113 7.03 -7.45 20.49
C HIS A 113 5.72 -7.96 19.87
N GLY A 114 5.63 -9.26 19.60
CA GLY A 114 4.42 -9.87 19.07
C GLY A 114 3.25 -9.79 20.07
N ARG A 115 3.51 -10.02 21.37
CA ARG A 115 2.49 -9.90 22.42
C ARG A 115 1.98 -8.46 22.56
N LEU A 116 2.88 -7.48 22.55
CA LEU A 116 2.52 -6.07 22.60
C LEU A 116 1.60 -5.69 21.43
N LEU A 117 1.93 -6.13 20.21
CA LEU A 117 1.09 -5.86 19.04
C LEU A 117 -0.25 -6.61 19.09
N LEU A 118 -0.27 -7.86 19.58
CA LEU A 118 -1.54 -8.57 19.81
C LEU A 118 -2.45 -7.80 20.78
N GLU A 119 -1.88 -7.27 21.86
CA GLU A 119 -2.60 -6.46 22.86
C GLU A 119 -3.14 -5.16 22.25
N ILE A 120 -2.29 -4.38 21.59
CA ILE A 120 -2.66 -3.10 20.98
C ILE A 120 -3.77 -3.29 19.96
N PHE A 121 -3.57 -4.18 18.98
CA PHE A 121 -4.57 -4.40 17.93
C PHE A 121 -5.85 -5.00 18.51
N GLY A 122 -5.77 -5.96 19.42
CA GLY A 122 -6.95 -6.57 20.05
C GLY A 122 -7.76 -5.54 20.85
N ARG A 123 -7.10 -4.67 21.61
CA ARG A 123 -7.75 -3.61 22.38
C ARG A 123 -8.44 -2.58 21.49
N VAL A 124 -7.77 -2.12 20.44
CA VAL A 124 -8.31 -1.08 19.55
C VAL A 124 -9.45 -1.62 18.67
N THR A 125 -9.31 -2.83 18.14
CA THR A 125 -10.31 -3.41 17.22
C THR A 125 -11.48 -4.08 17.94
N GLY A 126 -11.25 -4.61 19.15
CA GLY A 126 -12.20 -5.47 19.85
C GLY A 126 -12.38 -6.85 19.20
N GLU A 127 -11.54 -7.21 18.23
CA GLU A 127 -11.64 -8.45 17.45
C GLU A 127 -10.56 -9.47 17.81
N GLU A 128 -10.88 -10.74 17.58
CA GLU A 128 -9.91 -11.83 17.75
C GLU A 128 -8.93 -11.90 16.57
N PRO A 129 -7.62 -12.13 16.81
CA PRO A 129 -6.63 -12.23 15.76
C PRO A 129 -6.76 -13.52 14.95
N VAL A 130 -6.73 -13.39 13.62
CA VAL A 130 -6.70 -14.52 12.68
C VAL A 130 -5.33 -14.63 12.01
N MET A 131 -4.79 -15.84 11.91
CA MET A 131 -3.58 -16.09 11.12
C MET A 131 -3.91 -16.14 9.63
N TRP A 132 -3.17 -15.37 8.84
CA TRP A 132 -3.23 -15.35 7.38
C TRP A 132 -1.92 -15.86 6.78
N GLY A 133 -2.01 -16.98 6.07
CA GLY A 133 -0.84 -17.71 5.58
C GLY A 133 0.16 -18.01 6.71
N PRO A 134 1.47 -17.95 6.45
CA PRO A 134 2.46 -18.45 7.40
C PRO A 134 2.86 -17.44 8.50
N SER A 135 2.51 -16.15 8.38
CA SER A 135 3.16 -15.11 9.19
C SER A 135 2.39 -13.81 9.40
N MET A 136 1.20 -13.65 8.82
CA MET A 136 0.40 -12.43 9.01
C MET A 136 -0.68 -12.70 10.04
N ILE A 137 -0.91 -11.72 10.91
CA ILE A 137 -1.98 -11.71 11.90
C ILE A 137 -2.89 -10.56 11.51
N GLY A 138 -4.17 -10.86 11.29
CA GLY A 138 -5.16 -9.92 10.79
C GLY A 138 -6.37 -9.80 11.70
N TYR A 139 -6.99 -8.63 11.67
CA TYR A 139 -8.19 -8.26 12.42
C TYR A 139 -9.26 -7.74 11.45
N GLY A 140 -10.50 -8.17 11.67
CA GLY A 140 -11.59 -7.99 10.73
C GLY A 140 -11.34 -8.69 9.39
N GLN A 141 -12.36 -8.69 8.54
CA GLN A 141 -12.28 -9.28 7.20
C GLN A 141 -12.98 -8.36 6.21
N VAL A 142 -12.38 -8.24 5.02
CA VAL A 142 -12.91 -7.48 3.89
C VAL A 142 -12.70 -8.30 2.62
N HIS A 143 -13.69 -8.24 1.74
CA HIS A 143 -13.60 -8.77 0.40
C HIS A 143 -13.30 -7.63 -0.57
N TYR A 144 -12.31 -7.81 -1.45
CA TYR A 144 -11.97 -6.86 -2.49
C TYR A 144 -12.22 -7.45 -3.87
N ARG A 145 -12.72 -6.62 -4.78
CA ARG A 145 -12.88 -6.96 -6.20
C ARG A 145 -12.41 -5.82 -7.07
N TYR A 146 -11.44 -6.11 -7.94
CA TYR A 146 -10.96 -5.19 -8.95
C TYR A 146 -11.91 -5.14 -10.14
N ASP A 147 -11.91 -4.02 -10.87
CA ASP A 147 -12.62 -3.88 -12.15
C ASP A 147 -12.25 -4.95 -13.19
N THR A 148 -11.03 -5.50 -13.08
CA THR A 148 -10.55 -6.62 -13.91
C THR A 148 -11.24 -7.95 -13.59
N GLY A 149 -12.08 -7.99 -12.55
CA GLY A 149 -12.72 -9.20 -12.03
C GLY A 149 -11.86 -9.98 -11.04
N ARG A 150 -10.60 -9.59 -10.81
CA ARG A 150 -9.75 -10.26 -9.81
C ARG A 150 -10.27 -9.93 -8.41
N GLU A 151 -10.56 -10.95 -7.61
CA GLU A 151 -11.11 -10.77 -6.26
C GLU A 151 -10.47 -11.68 -5.21
N GLY A 152 -10.67 -11.34 -3.94
CA GLY A 152 -10.16 -12.09 -2.80
C GLY A 152 -10.58 -11.50 -1.47
N ASP A 153 -10.45 -12.30 -0.40
CA ASP A 153 -10.59 -11.79 0.96
C ASP A 153 -9.22 -11.40 1.55
N THR A 154 -9.24 -10.44 2.47
CA THR A 154 -8.10 -10.05 3.31
C THR A 154 -8.59 -9.56 4.67
N PHE A 155 -7.68 -9.41 5.63
CA PHE A 155 -7.96 -8.69 6.85
C PHE A 155 -7.97 -7.17 6.63
N ARG A 156 -8.65 -6.43 7.52
CA ARG A 156 -8.76 -4.96 7.43
C ARG A 156 -7.49 -4.26 7.90
N VAL A 157 -7.05 -4.62 9.10
CA VAL A 157 -5.78 -4.18 9.70
C VAL A 157 -5.04 -5.39 10.25
N GLY A 158 -3.72 -5.29 10.36
CA GLY A 158 -2.95 -6.41 10.88
C GLY A 158 -1.46 -6.14 10.89
N PHE A 159 -0.70 -7.16 11.27
CA PHE A 159 0.75 -7.09 11.30
C PHE A 159 1.43 -8.43 10.98
N SER A 160 2.72 -8.37 10.70
CA SER A 160 3.58 -9.55 10.56
C SER A 160 4.89 -9.32 11.31
N PRO A 161 5.17 -10.06 12.40
CA PRO A 161 6.37 -9.88 13.21
C PRO A 161 7.57 -10.61 12.59
N ARG A 162 7.94 -10.24 11.36
CA ARG A 162 9.06 -10.89 10.65
C ARG A 162 10.41 -10.55 11.29
N LYS A 163 11.43 -11.34 10.95
CA LYS A 163 12.77 -11.22 11.55
C LYS A 163 13.47 -9.91 11.20
N GLU A 164 13.33 -9.44 9.96
CA GLU A 164 14.01 -8.23 9.50
C GLU A 164 13.29 -6.96 9.98
N LYS A 165 11.97 -6.92 9.79
CA LYS A 165 11.10 -5.79 10.13
C LYS A 165 9.71 -6.30 10.49
N ILE A 166 9.02 -5.55 11.34
CA ILE A 166 7.60 -5.71 11.59
C ILE A 166 6.86 -4.97 10.47
N SER A 167 6.00 -5.69 9.75
CA SER A 167 5.07 -5.09 8.79
C SER A 167 3.77 -4.75 9.49
N LEU A 168 3.25 -3.55 9.27
CA LEU A 168 1.94 -3.09 9.70
C LEU A 168 1.11 -2.82 8.44
N TYR A 169 -0.13 -3.30 8.43
CA TYR A 169 -0.98 -3.36 7.25
C TYR A 169 -2.29 -2.60 7.49
N GLY A 170 -2.81 -1.95 6.44
CA GLY A 170 -4.09 -1.23 6.50
C GLY A 170 -4.03 0.14 7.17
N LEU A 171 -2.84 0.61 7.56
CA LEU A 171 -2.67 1.87 8.32
C LEU A 171 -2.30 3.08 7.46
N THR A 172 -2.14 2.89 6.15
CA THR A 172 -1.64 3.91 5.22
C THR A 172 -2.57 4.08 4.04
N GLY A 173 -2.52 5.25 3.39
CA GLY A 173 -3.33 5.56 2.21
C GLY A 173 -4.65 6.25 2.52
N LEU A 174 -4.99 6.37 3.81
CA LEU A 174 -6.13 7.13 4.28
C LEU A 174 -5.78 8.63 4.40
N PRO A 175 -6.76 9.55 4.27
CA PRO A 175 -6.52 11.00 4.28
C PRO A 175 -5.67 11.50 5.46
N GLU A 176 -5.95 11.05 6.68
CA GLU A 176 -5.24 11.50 7.90
C GLU A 176 -3.93 10.75 8.17
N SER A 177 -3.66 9.67 7.41
CA SER A 177 -2.48 8.83 7.66
C SER A 177 -1.16 9.60 7.49
N ALA A 178 -1.12 10.63 6.63
CA ALA A 178 0.09 11.43 6.42
C ALA A 178 0.50 12.25 7.65
N GLU A 179 -0.46 12.83 8.37
CA GLU A 179 -0.19 13.62 9.58
C GLU A 179 0.24 12.71 10.74
N GLN A 180 -0.45 11.58 10.92
CA GLN A 180 -0.11 10.59 11.93
C GLN A 180 1.30 10.02 11.70
N LEU A 181 1.63 9.70 10.44
CA LEU A 181 2.97 9.24 10.07
C LEU A 181 4.07 10.24 10.42
N ALA A 182 3.83 11.56 10.27
CA ALA A 182 4.81 12.57 10.63
C ALA A 182 5.14 12.59 12.14
N ARG A 183 4.22 12.11 12.99
CA ARG A 183 4.38 11.99 14.44
C ARG A 183 4.86 10.61 14.91
N LEU A 184 4.74 9.59 14.06
CA LEU A 184 4.92 8.19 14.46
C LEU A 184 6.34 7.86 14.93
N GLY A 185 7.38 8.50 14.40
CA GLY A 185 8.78 8.19 14.71
C GLY A 185 9.50 7.52 13.54
N LYS A 186 10.26 6.45 13.79
CA LYS A 186 11.13 5.84 12.78
C LYS A 186 10.45 4.67 12.07
N TYR A 187 10.07 4.91 10.81
CA TYR A 187 9.45 3.91 9.94
C TYR A 187 10.00 3.98 8.51
N THR A 188 9.64 2.98 7.71
CA THR A 188 9.73 3.02 6.25
C THR A 188 8.41 2.58 5.64
N THR A 189 8.06 3.03 4.44
CA THR A 189 6.83 2.62 3.75
C THR A 189 7.15 1.77 2.52
N GLY A 190 6.27 0.80 2.27
CA GLY A 190 6.17 0.06 1.01
C GLY A 190 4.92 0.47 0.24
N LYS A 191 4.56 -0.31 -0.78
CA LYS A 191 3.37 -0.02 -1.60
C LYS A 191 2.05 -0.06 -0.84
N ALA A 192 1.92 -0.97 0.13
CA ALA A 192 0.67 -1.22 0.86
C ALA A 192 0.89 -1.51 2.36
N CYS A 193 2.07 -1.18 2.88
CA CYS A 193 2.42 -1.47 4.26
C CYS A 193 3.44 -0.47 4.82
N LEU A 194 3.37 -0.35 6.13
CA LEU A 194 4.29 0.40 6.97
C LEU A 194 5.24 -0.58 7.64
N TYR A 195 6.52 -0.22 7.75
CA TYR A 195 7.54 -1.07 8.37
C TYR A 195 8.25 -0.35 9.50
N ILE A 196 8.34 -1.03 10.65
CA ILE A 196 9.14 -0.63 11.80
C ILE A 196 10.14 -1.75 12.11
N ASN A 197 11.31 -1.44 12.68
CA ASN A 197 12.24 -2.51 13.07
C ASN A 197 11.80 -3.17 14.39
N LYS A 198 11.21 -2.37 15.28
CA LYS A 198 10.77 -2.75 16.62
C LYS A 198 9.76 -1.72 17.15
N PRO A 199 8.84 -2.07 18.07
CA PRO A 199 7.86 -1.13 18.62
C PRO A 199 8.49 0.13 19.27
N GLU A 200 9.67 0.00 19.86
CA GLU A 200 10.40 1.11 20.51
C GLU A 200 10.93 2.17 19.52
N ASP A 201 10.85 1.92 18.21
CA ASP A 201 11.20 2.92 17.19
C ASP A 201 10.07 3.93 16.93
N VAL A 202 8.86 3.68 17.47
CA VAL A 202 7.67 4.49 17.22
C VAL A 202 6.94 4.88 18.50
N ASP A 203 6.14 5.94 18.39
CA ASP A 203 5.18 6.34 19.40
C ASP A 203 3.97 5.39 19.36
N LEU A 204 3.74 4.66 20.46
CA LEU A 204 2.67 3.66 20.55
C LEU A 204 1.28 4.31 20.65
N GLU A 205 1.17 5.52 21.18
CA GLU A 205 -0.11 6.25 21.22
C GLU A 205 -0.51 6.65 19.79
N VAL A 206 0.44 7.15 19.00
CA VAL A 206 0.20 7.44 17.57
C VAL A 206 -0.10 6.18 16.78
N LEU A 207 0.57 5.05 17.06
CA LEU A 207 0.26 3.78 16.43
C LEU A 207 -1.18 3.34 16.74
N GLU A 208 -1.64 3.49 17.97
CA GLU A 208 -3.02 3.20 18.38
C GLU A 208 -4.03 4.10 17.65
N GLU A 209 -3.78 5.42 17.58
CA GLU A 209 -4.59 6.37 16.82
C GLU A 209 -4.71 5.95 15.34
N MET A 210 -3.61 5.50 14.73
CA MET A 210 -3.59 5.04 13.34
C MET A 210 -4.43 3.77 13.14
N ILE A 211 -4.33 2.81 14.06
CA ILE A 211 -5.10 1.56 14.02
C ILE A 211 -6.59 1.87 14.20
N GLU A 212 -6.94 2.73 15.15
CA GLU A 212 -8.33 3.12 15.42
C GLU A 212 -8.94 3.84 14.21
N TYR A 213 -8.21 4.80 13.64
CA TYR A 213 -8.65 5.51 12.46
C TYR A 213 -8.88 4.56 11.28
N ALA A 214 -7.94 3.66 11.00
CA ALA A 214 -8.08 2.66 9.94
C ALA A 214 -9.22 1.66 10.21
N TRP A 215 -9.44 1.31 11.47
CA TRP A 215 -10.52 0.41 11.90
C TRP A 215 -11.91 1.07 11.80
N ASN A 216 -12.00 2.39 11.88
CA ASN A 216 -13.27 3.11 11.79
C ASN A 216 -13.56 3.65 10.37
N ALA A 217 -12.54 3.85 9.54
CA ALA A 217 -12.69 4.32 8.15
C ALA A 217 -13.24 3.25 7.21
N GLU A 218 -14.02 3.62 6.18
CA GLU A 218 -14.58 2.65 5.23
C GLU A 218 -13.52 1.68 4.66
N PRO A 219 -13.82 0.36 4.55
CA PRO A 219 -12.95 -0.61 3.93
C PRO A 219 -12.44 -0.13 2.56
N GLY A 220 -11.15 -0.30 2.29
CA GLY A 220 -10.56 0.03 0.99
C GLY A 220 -9.95 1.44 0.88
N GLY A 221 -10.13 2.30 1.88
CA GLY A 221 -9.58 3.66 1.86
C GLY A 221 -8.04 3.78 1.77
N GLY A 222 -7.30 2.67 1.84
CA GLY A 222 -5.83 2.64 1.75
C GLY A 222 -5.25 2.02 0.47
N ALA A 223 -6.09 1.61 -0.49
CA ALA A 223 -5.67 0.89 -1.70
C ALA A 223 -5.73 1.76 -2.98
N GLY A 224 -5.08 2.93 -2.94
CA GLY A 224 -4.89 3.83 -4.09
C GLY A 224 -3.43 3.95 -4.52
#